data_AF-N8Y7L2-F1
#
_entry.id   AF-N8Y7L2-F1
#
_cell.length_a   1.000
_cell.length_b   1.000
_cell.length_c   1.000
_cell.angle_alpha   90.00
_cell.angle_beta   90.00
_cell.angle_gamma   90.00
#
_symmetry.space_group_name_H-M   'P 1'
#
loop_
_entity.id
_entity.type
_entity.pdbx_description
1 polymer ?
#
loop_
_entity_poly.entity_id
_entity_poly.type
_entity_poly.pdbx_seq_one_letter_code
_entity_poly.pdbx_strand_id
1 'polypeptide(L)'
;MDARYEYEVSKKYWGITPDGASFFRSEWMQGIRSINWYTFIGAELRNQLVGQPNYLDTMKAYPELSVEEIGQTLSFKAGPLPRLGDKALALPLPYVVINQLCRVVRTEMPSDAMHTAYRGPRYSQSEVYYWIHRWDSANFDQGILNLKGRKEELLPVLGDYSNDDNIVPYTGIWIPFDFEGLGKELKKGQEFPEEGEHERQSGRISSKLAVWKLAKREDGGPVLLPNPF
;
A
#
# COMPACT_ATOMS: atom_id res chain seq x y z
N MET A 1 19.26 1.11 14.96
CA MET A 1 17.89 1.01 15.52
C MET A 1 17.54 -0.48 15.50
N ASP A 2 16.92 -1.01 16.55
CA ASP A 2 16.46 -2.42 16.54
C ASP A 2 15.32 -2.55 15.50
N ALA A 3 15.42 -3.51 14.59
CA ALA A 3 14.42 -3.76 13.55
C ALA A 3 13.02 -3.97 14.13
N ARG A 4 12.95 -4.56 15.34
CA ARG A 4 11.69 -4.71 16.07
C ARG A 4 11.08 -3.37 16.48
N TYR A 5 11.90 -2.43 16.96
CA TYR A 5 11.38 -1.13 17.38
C TYR A 5 10.83 -0.34 16.20
N GLU A 6 11.53 -0.35 15.07
CA GLU A 6 11.08 0.31 13.83
C GLU A 6 9.78 -0.30 13.29
N TYR A 7 9.67 -1.63 13.32
CA TYR A 7 8.47 -2.38 12.94
C TYR A 7 7.24 -1.94 13.74
N GLU A 8 7.34 -1.94 15.08
CA GLU A 8 6.23 -1.54 15.95
C GLU A 8 5.86 -0.07 15.80
N VAL A 9 6.86 0.81 15.68
CA VAL A 9 6.64 2.26 15.55
C VAL A 9 5.95 2.59 14.23
N SER A 10 6.35 1.99 13.13
CA SER A 10 5.75 2.23 11.79
C SER A 10 4.32 1.69 11.68
N LYS A 11 3.97 0.63 12.43
CA LYS A 11 2.59 0.15 12.58
C LYS A 11 1.69 1.06 13.41
N LYS A 12 2.26 1.92 14.26
CA LYS A 12 1.51 2.89 15.07
C LYS A 12 1.42 4.27 14.41
N TYR A 13 2.51 4.70 13.78
CA TYR A 13 2.68 6.04 13.23
C TYR A 13 2.93 5.97 11.72
N TRP A 14 1.88 6.18 10.93
CA TRP A 14 1.90 5.99 9.48
C TRP A 14 2.79 6.98 8.72
N GLY A 15 3.16 8.10 9.34
CA GLY A 15 4.13 9.07 8.83
C GLY A 15 5.58 8.56 8.90
N ILE A 16 5.84 7.42 9.55
CA ILE A 16 7.14 6.76 9.56
C ILE A 16 7.20 5.80 8.37
N THR A 17 8.22 5.99 7.53
CA THR A 17 8.55 5.03 6.47
C THR A 17 9.55 4.02 7.02
N PRO A 18 9.20 2.72 7.06
CA PRO A 18 10.16 1.69 7.43
C PRO A 18 11.30 1.64 6.40
N ASP A 19 12.50 1.29 6.86
CA ASP A 19 13.63 1.00 5.99
C ASP A 19 13.27 -0.11 4.97
N GLY A 20 13.93 -0.15 3.83
CA GLY A 20 13.66 -1.16 2.82
C GLY A 20 14.73 -1.23 1.75
N ALA A 21 14.88 -2.39 1.10
CA ALA A 21 15.88 -2.66 0.06
C ALA A 21 15.60 -1.95 -1.28
N SER A 22 14.77 -0.91 -1.24
CA SER A 22 14.72 0.29 -2.07
C SER A 22 15.43 0.30 -3.43
N PHE A 23 16.74 0.12 -3.44
CA PHE A 23 17.60 0.32 -4.61
C PHE A 23 17.87 -0.98 -5.40
N PHE A 24 17.43 -2.14 -4.91
CA PHE A 24 17.72 -3.45 -5.49
C PHE A 24 16.57 -4.03 -6.35
N ARG A 25 15.43 -3.33 -6.45
CA ARG A 25 14.22 -3.83 -7.11
C ARG A 25 13.72 -2.83 -8.15
N SER A 26 13.44 -3.31 -9.36
CA SER A 26 13.10 -2.48 -10.52
C SER A 26 11.69 -1.88 -10.43
N GLU A 27 10.81 -2.46 -9.62
CA GLU A 27 9.43 -2.01 -9.42
C GLU A 27 9.38 -0.66 -8.68
N TRP A 28 10.33 -0.42 -7.76
CA TRP A 28 10.49 0.87 -7.09
C TRP A 28 11.08 1.96 -7.98
N MET A 29 11.52 1.61 -9.21
CA MET A 29 11.98 2.60 -10.20
C MET A 29 10.83 3.12 -11.07
N GLN A 30 9.66 2.48 -11.05
CA GLN A 30 8.54 2.81 -11.93
C GLN A 30 7.52 3.77 -11.30
N GLY A 31 7.57 3.94 -9.98
CA GLY A 31 6.63 4.76 -9.23
C GLY A 31 7.18 5.17 -7.87
N ILE A 32 6.42 5.97 -7.14
CA ILE A 32 6.75 6.32 -5.75
C ILE A 32 6.27 5.23 -4.80
N ARG A 33 6.97 5.04 -3.68
CA ARG A 33 6.53 4.08 -2.65
C ARG A 33 5.30 4.55 -1.91
N SER A 34 5.36 5.79 -1.47
CA SER A 34 4.35 6.46 -0.67
C SER A 34 4.73 7.94 -0.54
N ILE A 35 4.02 8.64 0.33
CA ILE A 35 4.21 10.05 0.61
C ILE A 35 4.85 10.25 1.99
N ASN A 36 5.48 11.40 2.17
CA ASN A 36 6.08 11.86 3.43
C ASN A 36 5.84 13.37 3.60
N TRP A 37 6.38 13.96 4.69
CA TRP A 37 6.28 15.40 4.90
C TRP A 37 6.77 16.20 3.70
N TYR A 38 7.90 15.81 3.13
CA TYR A 38 8.32 16.19 1.80
C TYR A 38 8.22 14.99 0.87
N THR A 39 7.59 15.18 -0.28
CA THR A 39 7.47 14.15 -1.32
C THR A 39 7.98 14.73 -2.63
N PHE A 40 9.02 14.11 -3.19
CA PHE A 40 9.64 14.52 -4.43
C PHE A 40 9.16 13.64 -5.58
N ILE A 41 8.66 14.26 -6.65
CA ILE A 41 8.16 13.58 -7.85
C ILE A 41 9.08 13.92 -9.01
N GLY A 42 9.83 12.92 -9.49
CA GLY A 42 10.75 13.08 -10.61
C GLY A 42 10.06 13.40 -11.93
N ALA A 43 10.86 13.87 -12.89
CA ALA A 43 10.39 14.38 -14.19
C ALA A 43 9.48 13.39 -14.95
N GLU A 44 9.79 12.10 -14.91
CA GLU A 44 9.05 11.05 -15.63
C GLU A 44 7.62 10.84 -15.10
N LEU A 45 7.41 11.06 -13.80
CA LEU A 45 6.13 10.89 -13.12
C LEU A 45 5.33 12.20 -13.03
N ARG A 46 6.02 13.34 -13.08
CA ARG A 46 5.43 14.68 -12.92
C ARG A 46 4.22 14.89 -13.83
N ASN A 47 4.35 14.61 -15.12
CA ASN A 47 3.31 14.93 -16.11
C ASN A 47 2.03 14.13 -15.89
N GLN A 48 2.15 12.88 -15.44
CA GLN A 48 1.00 12.05 -15.08
C GLN A 48 0.26 12.66 -13.89
N LEU A 49 0.99 13.15 -12.89
CA LEU A 49 0.42 13.75 -11.69
C LEU A 49 -0.27 15.10 -11.98
N VAL A 50 0.40 16.03 -12.67
CA VAL A 50 -0.17 17.37 -12.93
C VAL A 50 -1.25 17.37 -14.03
N GLY A 51 -1.24 16.35 -14.89
CA GLY A 51 -2.23 16.16 -15.94
C GLY A 51 -3.57 15.60 -15.44
N GLN A 52 -3.67 15.24 -14.16
CA GLN A 52 -4.91 14.71 -13.59
C GLN A 52 -6.03 15.75 -13.59
N PRO A 53 -7.29 15.31 -13.80
CA PRO A 53 -8.45 16.13 -13.54
C PRO A 53 -8.41 16.70 -12.12
N ASN A 54 -8.82 17.95 -11.97
CA ASN A 54 -8.93 18.65 -10.68
C ASN A 54 -7.60 18.83 -9.91
N TYR A 55 -6.42 18.58 -10.51
CA TYR A 55 -5.13 18.81 -9.82
C TYR A 55 -5.03 20.24 -9.26
N LEU A 56 -5.25 21.25 -10.12
CA LEU A 56 -5.19 22.66 -9.70
C LEU A 56 -6.27 23.03 -8.68
N ASP A 57 -7.47 22.46 -8.80
CA ASP A 57 -8.57 22.75 -7.88
C ASP A 57 -8.35 22.08 -6.51
N THR A 58 -7.74 20.89 -6.50
CA THR A 58 -7.25 20.25 -5.27
C THR A 58 -6.22 21.15 -4.59
N MET A 59 -5.20 21.62 -5.31
CA MET A 59 -4.16 22.48 -4.74
C MET A 59 -4.72 23.80 -4.18
N LYS A 60 -5.76 24.36 -4.81
CA LYS A 60 -6.46 25.56 -4.29
C LYS A 60 -7.27 25.27 -3.03
N ALA A 61 -7.90 24.08 -2.96
CA ALA A 61 -8.75 23.70 -1.84
C ALA A 61 -7.96 23.40 -0.55
N TYR A 62 -6.68 23.05 -0.68
CA TYR A 62 -5.79 22.70 0.43
C TYR A 62 -4.56 23.63 0.48
N PRO A 63 -4.73 24.92 0.87
CA PRO A 63 -3.67 25.92 0.85
C PRO A 63 -2.52 25.64 1.83
N GLU A 64 -2.70 24.73 2.78
CA GLU A 64 -1.64 24.23 3.64
C GLU A 64 -0.64 23.32 2.92
N LEU A 65 -0.98 22.83 1.73
CA LEU A 65 -0.05 22.15 0.83
C LEU A 65 0.76 23.18 0.06
N SER A 66 2.08 23.03 0.07
CA SER A 66 2.92 23.75 -0.88
C SER A 66 3.48 22.78 -1.92
N VAL A 67 3.48 23.22 -3.17
CA VAL A 67 4.19 22.56 -4.26
C VAL A 67 5.17 23.55 -4.85
N GLU A 68 6.41 23.13 -5.02
CA GLU A 68 7.45 23.90 -5.68
C GLU A 68 8.08 23.07 -6.80
N GLU A 69 8.50 23.74 -7.87
CA GLU A 69 9.29 23.14 -8.93
C GLU A 69 10.77 23.37 -8.67
N ILE A 70 11.53 22.28 -8.55
CA ILE A 70 12.98 22.30 -8.41
C ILE A 70 13.56 21.63 -9.65
N GLY A 71 13.93 22.45 -10.64
CA GLY A 71 14.31 21.96 -11.96
C GLY A 71 13.14 21.20 -12.60
N GLN A 72 13.33 19.92 -12.89
CA GLN A 72 12.29 19.05 -13.47
C GLN A 72 11.54 18.20 -12.42
N THR A 73 11.76 18.45 -11.13
CA THR A 73 11.16 17.70 -10.01
C THR A 73 10.11 18.55 -9.33
N LEU A 74 8.98 17.96 -8.95
CA LEU A 74 8.03 18.58 -8.03
C LEU A 74 8.37 18.21 -6.59
N SER A 75 8.35 19.19 -5.69
CA SER A 75 8.48 19.00 -4.24
C SER A 75 7.17 19.38 -3.59
N PHE A 76 6.43 18.40 -3.08
CA PHE A 76 5.26 18.60 -2.24
C PHE A 76 5.68 18.69 -0.78
N LYS A 77 5.07 19.62 -0.05
CA LYS A 77 5.19 19.73 1.41
C LYS A 77 3.81 19.54 2.05
N ALA A 78 3.69 18.54 2.91
CA ALA A 78 2.48 18.17 3.62
C ALA A 78 2.28 19.02 4.90
N GLY A 79 2.05 20.33 4.72
CA GLY A 79 1.84 21.25 5.85
C GLY A 79 3.13 21.80 6.47
N PRO A 80 3.01 22.66 7.50
CA PRO A 80 4.14 23.42 8.04
C PRO A 80 5.13 22.60 8.86
N LEU A 81 4.71 21.47 9.42
CA LEU A 81 5.51 20.61 10.29
C LEU A 81 5.32 19.13 9.93
N PRO A 82 6.35 18.28 10.08
CA PRO A 82 6.21 16.86 9.86
C PRO A 82 5.25 16.28 10.91
N ARG A 83 4.36 15.38 10.47
CA ARG A 83 3.44 14.67 11.36
C ARG A 83 3.66 13.18 11.29
N LEU A 84 3.69 12.56 12.47
CA LEU A 84 3.85 11.12 12.63
C LEU A 84 2.60 10.34 12.19
N GLY A 85 1.41 10.94 12.22
CA GLY A 85 0.16 10.28 11.85
C GLY A 85 -0.15 9.05 12.71
N ASP A 86 -0.49 9.27 13.99
CA ASP A 86 -0.94 8.18 14.86
C ASP A 86 -2.25 7.59 14.31
N LYS A 87 -2.27 6.28 14.05
CA LYS A 87 -3.42 5.60 13.45
C LYS A 87 -4.67 5.62 14.34
N ALA A 88 -4.53 5.86 15.64
CA ALA A 88 -5.65 6.00 16.56
C ALA A 88 -6.32 7.37 16.50
N LEU A 89 -5.74 8.32 15.78
CA LEU A 89 -6.24 9.69 15.62
C LEU A 89 -6.70 9.94 14.18
N ALA A 90 -7.42 11.04 13.98
CA ALA A 90 -7.74 11.50 12.63
C ALA A 90 -6.44 11.73 11.83
N LEU A 91 -6.37 11.13 10.65
CA LEU A 91 -5.20 11.22 9.79
C LEU A 91 -4.89 12.66 9.39
N PRO A 92 -3.61 13.05 9.33
CA PRO A 92 -3.22 14.34 8.80
C PRO A 92 -3.77 14.60 7.39
N LEU A 93 -4.73 15.52 7.28
CA LEU A 93 -5.36 15.89 6.01
C LEU A 93 -4.35 16.16 4.86
N PRO A 94 -3.24 16.90 5.07
CA PRO A 94 -2.23 17.10 4.03
C PRO A 94 -1.64 15.81 3.45
N TYR A 95 -1.43 14.81 4.30
CA TYR A 95 -0.84 13.52 3.91
C TYR A 95 -1.84 12.71 3.09
N VAL A 96 -3.11 12.70 3.53
CA VAL A 96 -4.21 12.05 2.78
C VAL A 96 -4.35 12.68 1.40
N VAL A 97 -4.39 14.02 1.30
CA VAL A 97 -4.58 14.71 0.01
C VAL A 97 -3.40 14.47 -0.94
N ILE A 98 -2.15 14.61 -0.46
CA ILE A 98 -0.97 14.32 -1.32
C ILE A 98 -0.98 12.85 -1.73
N ASN A 99 -1.30 11.91 -0.84
CA ASN A 99 -1.43 10.50 -1.21
C ASN A 99 -2.44 10.28 -2.32
N GLN A 100 -3.61 10.93 -2.23
CA GLN A 100 -4.67 10.83 -3.24
C GLN A 100 -4.21 11.35 -4.60
N LEU A 101 -3.54 12.51 -4.64
CA LEU A 101 -2.94 13.05 -5.86
C LEU A 101 -1.84 12.13 -6.42
N CYS A 102 -1.08 11.48 -5.55
CA CYS A 102 0.03 10.62 -5.95
C CYS A 102 -0.38 9.20 -6.33
N ARG A 103 -1.65 8.79 -6.16
CA ARG A 103 -2.12 7.43 -6.48
C ARG A 103 -1.74 7.00 -7.90
N VAL A 104 -1.88 7.90 -8.88
CA VAL A 104 -1.58 7.62 -10.30
C VAL A 104 -0.11 7.34 -10.59
N VAL A 105 0.81 7.71 -9.69
CA VAL A 105 2.26 7.51 -9.84
C VAL A 105 2.83 6.64 -8.73
N ARG A 106 1.98 6.01 -7.93
CA ARG A 106 2.38 5.14 -6.81
C ARG A 106 2.57 3.72 -7.33
N THR A 107 3.62 3.06 -6.87
CA THR A 107 3.77 1.61 -7.06
C THR A 107 2.62 0.90 -6.34
N GLU A 108 1.76 0.16 -7.06
CA GLU A 108 0.59 -0.49 -6.47
C GLU A 108 0.92 -1.78 -5.71
N MET A 109 1.86 -2.57 -6.22
CA MET A 109 2.30 -3.83 -5.59
C MET A 109 3.81 -4.02 -5.78
N PRO A 110 4.62 -3.96 -4.71
CA PRO A 110 6.04 -4.31 -4.80
C PRO A 110 6.23 -5.82 -4.65
N SER A 111 7.28 -6.35 -5.26
CA SER A 111 7.69 -7.76 -5.18
C SER A 111 8.60 -8.07 -3.98
N ASP A 112 8.73 -7.13 -3.04
CA ASP A 112 9.66 -7.24 -1.91
C ASP A 112 9.05 -6.72 -0.61
N ALA A 113 9.49 -7.34 0.48
CA ALA A 113 9.16 -6.95 1.85
C ALA A 113 9.84 -5.61 2.23
N MET A 114 9.21 -4.85 3.13
CA MET A 114 9.86 -3.74 3.83
C MET A 114 10.60 -4.24 5.08
N HIS A 115 11.67 -3.53 5.46
CA HIS A 115 12.77 -3.85 6.39
C HIS A 115 13.89 -4.75 5.84
N THR A 116 15.10 -4.18 5.72
CA THR A 116 16.31 -4.88 5.24
C THR A 116 16.94 -5.81 6.29
N ALA A 117 16.49 -5.75 7.55
CA ALA A 117 17.13 -6.46 8.65
C ALA A 117 16.89 -7.98 8.57
N TYR A 118 17.99 -8.74 8.45
CA TYR A 118 17.95 -10.20 8.35
C TYR A 118 17.51 -10.91 9.66
N ARG A 119 17.50 -10.19 10.79
CA ARG A 119 17.12 -10.72 12.12
C ARG A 119 16.09 -9.79 12.78
N GLY A 120 14.83 -10.21 12.83
CA GLY A 120 13.72 -9.45 13.43
C GLY A 120 12.43 -9.56 12.61
N PRO A 121 11.29 -9.04 13.15
CA PRO A 121 10.05 -8.96 12.40
C PRO A 121 10.24 -8.08 11.15
N ARG A 122 9.61 -8.47 10.06
CA ARG A 122 9.65 -7.78 8.77
C ARG A 122 8.23 -7.73 8.22
N TYR A 123 7.97 -6.74 7.38
CA TYR A 123 6.67 -6.67 6.72
C TYR A 123 6.57 -7.81 5.72
N SER A 124 5.50 -8.58 5.79
CA SER A 124 5.13 -9.48 4.69
C SER A 124 4.80 -8.66 3.43
N GLN A 125 4.75 -9.28 2.26
CA GLN A 125 4.42 -8.54 1.03
C GLN A 125 2.99 -8.00 1.08
N SER A 126 2.06 -8.74 1.69
CA SER A 126 0.70 -8.29 2.01
C SER A 126 0.69 -7.10 2.95
N GLU A 127 1.50 -7.08 4.01
CA GLU A 127 1.63 -5.92 4.89
C GLU A 127 2.20 -4.69 4.16
N VAL A 128 3.13 -4.87 3.22
CA VAL A 128 3.64 -3.77 2.40
C VAL A 128 2.53 -3.17 1.53
N TYR A 129 1.70 -3.99 0.91
CA TYR A 129 0.53 -3.52 0.16
C TYR A 129 -0.36 -2.64 1.05
N TYR A 130 -0.73 -3.13 2.24
CA TYR A 130 -1.56 -2.36 3.15
C TYR A 130 -0.91 -1.06 3.63
N TRP A 131 0.40 -1.08 3.88
CA TRP A 131 1.17 0.11 4.22
C TRP A 131 1.13 1.14 3.09
N ILE A 132 1.34 0.77 1.83
CA ILE A 132 1.27 1.68 0.68
C ILE A 132 -0.10 2.37 0.60
N HIS A 133 -1.15 1.60 0.87
CA HIS A 133 -2.54 2.03 0.84
C HIS A 133 -3.04 2.69 2.16
N ARG A 134 -2.20 2.88 3.19
CA ARG A 134 -2.64 3.40 4.49
C ARG A 134 -3.28 4.79 4.44
N TRP A 135 -2.85 5.64 3.52
CA TRP A 135 -3.38 7.00 3.37
C TRP A 135 -4.59 7.09 2.43
N ASP A 136 -5.08 5.95 1.94
CA ASP A 136 -6.19 5.89 1.00
C ASP A 136 -7.52 6.24 1.68
N SER A 137 -8.41 6.88 0.92
CA SER A 137 -9.73 7.29 1.38
C SER A 137 -10.76 7.29 0.25
N ALA A 138 -11.82 6.51 0.43
CA ALA A 138 -12.95 6.44 -0.49
C ALA A 138 -13.83 7.71 -0.47
N ASN A 139 -13.55 8.65 0.44
CA ASN A 139 -14.25 9.93 0.54
C ASN A 139 -13.56 11.05 -0.27
N PHE A 140 -12.46 10.76 -0.97
CA PHE A 140 -11.82 11.70 -1.88
C PHE A 140 -12.46 11.58 -3.27
N ASP A 141 -13.12 12.64 -3.72
CA ASP A 141 -13.81 12.67 -5.01
C ASP A 141 -13.65 14.04 -5.65
N GLN A 142 -13.47 14.07 -6.97
CA GLN A 142 -13.28 15.30 -7.76
C GLN A 142 -12.23 16.28 -7.18
N GLY A 143 -11.15 15.75 -6.58
CA GLY A 143 -10.08 16.57 -6.00
C GLY A 143 -10.35 17.07 -4.57
N ILE A 144 -11.46 16.69 -3.95
CA ILE A 144 -11.87 17.15 -2.62
C ILE A 144 -12.18 15.96 -1.72
N LEU A 145 -11.59 15.96 -0.52
CA LEU A 145 -11.91 15.04 0.56
C LEU A 145 -13.20 15.46 1.28
N ASN A 146 -14.23 14.63 1.22
CA ASN A 146 -15.44 14.79 2.03
C ASN A 146 -15.18 14.33 3.48
N LEU A 147 -14.83 15.28 4.36
CA LEU A 147 -14.57 15.02 5.78
C LEU A 147 -15.78 14.48 6.57
N LYS A 148 -17.00 14.65 6.05
CA LYS A 148 -18.24 14.09 6.63
C LYS A 148 -18.67 12.79 5.95
N GLY A 149 -17.93 12.37 4.92
CA GLY A 149 -18.18 11.14 4.20
C GLY A 149 -18.03 9.94 5.12
N ARG A 150 -18.81 8.90 4.83
CA ARG A 150 -18.84 7.64 5.59
C ARG A 150 -18.43 6.45 4.73
N LYS A 151 -17.88 6.70 3.54
CA LYS A 151 -17.36 5.63 2.69
C LYS A 151 -16.10 5.10 3.37
N GLU A 152 -16.00 3.79 3.52
CA GLU A 152 -14.78 3.13 3.97
C GLU A 152 -13.94 2.79 2.74
N GLU A 153 -12.63 3.00 2.85
CA GLU A 153 -11.68 2.47 1.86
C GLU A 153 -11.54 0.97 2.12
N LEU A 154 -11.95 0.16 1.17
CA LEU A 154 -11.96 -1.30 1.29
C LEU A 154 -10.84 -1.89 0.43
N LEU A 155 -9.99 -2.70 1.04
CA LEU A 155 -8.84 -3.36 0.43
C LEU A 155 -9.08 -4.87 0.35
N PRO A 156 -8.46 -5.58 -0.61
CA PRO A 156 -8.48 -7.04 -0.63
C PRO A 156 -7.95 -7.62 0.68
N VAL A 157 -8.57 -8.72 1.13
CA VAL A 157 -7.97 -9.53 2.20
C VAL A 157 -6.83 -10.35 1.60
N LEU A 158 -5.64 -10.10 2.11
CA LEU A 158 -4.38 -10.69 1.69
C LEU A 158 -3.75 -11.47 2.84
N GLY A 159 -2.86 -12.37 2.49
CA GLY A 159 -1.91 -12.99 3.41
C GLY A 159 -0.84 -13.69 2.59
N ASP A 160 0.31 -13.95 3.18
CA ASP A 160 1.36 -14.77 2.58
C ASP A 160 1.87 -15.78 3.61
N TYR A 161 2.81 -16.65 3.24
CA TYR A 161 3.34 -17.66 4.15
C TYR A 161 4.32 -17.10 5.19
N SER A 162 4.66 -15.81 5.11
CA SER A 162 5.67 -15.15 5.92
C SER A 162 5.07 -14.51 7.17
N ASN A 163 5.93 -14.29 8.18
CA ASN A 163 5.69 -13.59 9.45
C ASN A 163 4.22 -13.50 9.96
N ASP A 164 3.77 -12.30 10.34
CA ASP A 164 2.68 -12.09 11.30
C ASP A 164 1.27 -12.38 10.72
N ASP A 165 1.14 -12.45 9.39
CA ASP A 165 -0.12 -12.75 8.68
C ASP A 165 -0.11 -14.12 7.99
N ASN A 166 0.75 -15.04 8.46
CA ASN A 166 0.86 -16.39 7.90
C ASN A 166 -0.34 -17.31 8.17
N ILE A 167 -1.29 -16.90 9.01
CA ILE A 167 -2.47 -17.71 9.35
C ILE A 167 -3.68 -17.26 8.52
N VAL A 168 -4.30 -18.22 7.83
CA VAL A 168 -5.52 -18.01 7.05
C VAL A 168 -6.65 -17.50 7.96
N PRO A 169 -7.15 -16.27 7.77
CA PRO A 169 -8.14 -15.67 8.65
C PRO A 169 -9.57 -16.16 8.40
N TYR A 170 -9.85 -16.63 7.17
CA TYR A 170 -11.16 -17.05 6.72
C TYR A 170 -11.09 -18.32 5.88
N THR A 171 -12.00 -19.26 6.13
CA THR A 171 -12.19 -20.41 5.26
C THR A 171 -12.79 -19.95 3.92
N GLY A 172 -12.25 -20.41 2.81
CA GLY A 172 -12.75 -20.05 1.49
C GLY A 172 -11.80 -20.35 0.34
N ILE A 173 -12.09 -19.74 -0.82
CA ILE A 173 -11.23 -19.81 -2.01
C ILE A 173 -10.29 -18.62 -2.01
N TRP A 174 -9.01 -18.91 -2.14
CA TRP A 174 -7.92 -17.94 -2.25
C TRP A 174 -7.22 -18.11 -3.59
N ILE A 175 -6.80 -17.00 -4.20
CA ILE A 175 -6.07 -16.97 -5.47
C ILE A 175 -4.76 -16.20 -5.30
N PRO A 176 -3.70 -16.50 -6.08
CA PRO A 176 -2.53 -15.64 -6.13
C PRO A 176 -2.91 -14.21 -6.52
N PHE A 177 -2.28 -13.24 -5.86
CA PHE A 177 -2.53 -11.82 -6.02
C PHE A 177 -1.49 -11.15 -6.93
N ASP A 178 -0.25 -11.60 -6.80
CA ASP A 178 0.94 -11.09 -7.48
C ASP A 178 1.19 -11.76 -8.85
N PHE A 179 0.35 -12.72 -9.24
CA PHE A 179 0.34 -13.33 -10.57
C PHE A 179 -0.99 -14.00 -10.89
N GLU A 180 -1.21 -14.32 -12.17
CA GLU A 180 -2.33 -15.15 -12.60
C GLU A 180 -2.07 -16.63 -12.24
N GLY A 181 -2.83 -17.14 -11.27
CA GLY A 181 -2.70 -18.52 -10.81
C GLY A 181 -4.03 -19.15 -10.43
N LEU A 182 -3.97 -20.42 -10.04
CA LEU A 182 -5.12 -21.25 -9.72
C LEU A 182 -5.64 -20.98 -8.31
N GLY A 183 -6.96 -21.03 -8.16
CA GLY A 183 -7.61 -20.90 -6.86
C GLY A 183 -7.44 -22.15 -6.00
N LYS A 184 -7.25 -21.95 -4.70
CA LYS A 184 -7.10 -23.01 -3.69
C LYS A 184 -8.09 -22.80 -2.56
N GLU A 185 -8.73 -23.87 -2.13
CA GLU A 185 -9.53 -23.84 -0.91
C GLU A 185 -8.61 -23.89 0.31
N LEU A 186 -8.70 -22.86 1.16
CA LEU A 186 -7.94 -22.77 2.40
C LEU A 186 -8.90 -22.73 3.60
N LYS A 187 -8.51 -23.36 4.71
CA LYS A 187 -9.29 -23.41 5.96
C LYS A 187 -8.74 -22.40 6.97
N LYS A 188 -9.63 -21.72 7.69
CA LYS A 188 -9.25 -20.81 8.78
C LYS A 188 -8.34 -21.51 9.79
N GLY A 189 -7.26 -20.83 10.21
CA GLY A 189 -6.34 -21.32 11.24
C GLY A 189 -5.20 -22.19 10.72
N GLN A 190 -5.18 -22.57 9.43
CA GLN A 190 -4.00 -23.16 8.82
C GLN A 190 -3.03 -22.08 8.34
N GLU A 191 -1.77 -22.46 8.10
CA GLU A 191 -0.79 -21.57 7.47
C GLU A 191 -1.07 -21.39 5.97
N PHE A 192 -0.80 -20.20 5.43
CA PHE A 192 -0.82 -19.99 3.99
C PHE A 192 0.22 -20.88 3.30
N PRO A 193 -0.12 -21.51 2.17
CA PRO A 193 0.88 -22.21 1.36
C PRO A 193 1.94 -21.23 0.86
N GLU A 194 3.21 -21.64 0.89
CA GLU A 194 4.33 -20.83 0.37
C GLU A 194 4.16 -20.51 -1.12
N GLU A 195 3.68 -21.47 -1.92
CA GLU A 195 3.56 -21.33 -3.36
C GLU A 195 2.13 -21.49 -3.88
N GLY A 196 1.80 -20.69 -4.89
CA GLY A 196 0.60 -20.82 -5.71
C GLY A 196 0.91 -21.47 -7.05
N GLU A 197 -0.04 -22.26 -7.55
CA GLU A 197 0.06 -22.93 -8.85
C GLU A 197 -0.40 -22.02 -9.98
N HIS A 198 0.22 -22.13 -11.16
CA HIS A 198 -0.18 -21.46 -12.39
C HIS A 198 0.08 -22.35 -13.61
N GLU A 199 -0.68 -22.11 -14.67
CA GLU A 199 -0.48 -22.78 -15.95
C GLU A 199 0.54 -22.00 -16.79
N ARG A 200 1.57 -22.69 -17.27
CA ARG A 200 2.53 -22.10 -18.22
C ARG A 200 1.91 -22.05 -19.62
N GLN A 201 2.50 -21.24 -20.51
CA GLN A 201 2.12 -21.24 -21.94
C GLN A 201 2.16 -22.62 -22.61
N SER A 202 2.95 -23.56 -22.07
CA SER A 202 3.02 -24.96 -22.54
C SER A 202 1.89 -25.87 -22.05
N GLY A 203 0.94 -25.37 -21.24
CA GLY A 203 -0.11 -26.15 -20.59
C GLY A 203 0.35 -26.95 -19.37
N ARG A 204 1.62 -26.81 -18.94
CA ARG A 204 2.14 -27.48 -17.74
C ARG A 204 1.86 -26.64 -16.49
N ILE A 205 1.47 -27.30 -15.41
CA ILE A 205 1.35 -26.67 -14.10
C ILE A 205 2.73 -26.48 -13.48
N SER A 206 2.95 -25.30 -12.89
CA SER A 206 4.13 -24.94 -12.12
C SER A 206 3.70 -24.16 -10.89
N SER A 207 4.57 -24.07 -9.90
CA SER A 207 4.35 -23.26 -8.70
C SER A 207 5.44 -22.18 -8.57
N LYS A 208 5.14 -21.13 -7.80
CA LYS A 208 6.08 -20.10 -7.32
C LYS A 208 5.51 -19.41 -6.08
N LEU A 209 6.34 -18.67 -5.33
CA LEU A 209 5.93 -17.88 -4.17
C LEU A 209 4.70 -17.03 -4.49
N ALA A 210 3.73 -16.99 -3.57
CA ALA A 210 2.47 -16.29 -3.76
C ALA A 210 2.07 -15.44 -2.56
N VAL A 211 1.57 -14.23 -2.87
CA VAL A 211 0.69 -13.50 -1.98
C VAL A 211 -0.73 -13.95 -2.28
N TRP A 212 -1.46 -14.42 -1.29
CA TRP A 212 -2.81 -14.94 -1.45
C TRP A 212 -3.84 -13.84 -1.24
N LYS A 213 -4.79 -13.73 -2.16
CA LYS A 213 -5.99 -12.89 -2.05
C LYS A 213 -7.23 -13.73 -1.88
N LEU A 214 -8.06 -13.38 -0.90
CA LEU A 214 -9.35 -14.03 -0.67
C LEU A 214 -10.30 -13.71 -1.83
N ALA A 215 -10.70 -14.73 -2.58
CA ALA A 215 -11.64 -14.60 -3.70
C ALA A 215 -13.08 -14.84 -3.25
N LYS A 216 -13.29 -15.75 -2.31
CA LYS A 216 -14.62 -16.12 -1.81
C LYS A 216 -14.52 -16.68 -0.40
N ARG A 217 -15.43 -16.29 0.49
CA ARG A 217 -15.56 -16.91 1.82
C ARG A 217 -16.60 -18.04 1.80
N GLU A 218 -16.33 -19.07 2.59
CA GLU A 218 -17.30 -20.16 2.84
C GLU A 218 -18.54 -19.64 3.57
N ASP A 219 -18.37 -18.70 4.49
CA ASP A 219 -19.47 -18.07 5.26
C ASP A 219 -20.24 -16.98 4.48
N GLY A 220 -19.88 -16.72 3.23
CA GLY A 220 -20.52 -15.67 2.40
C GLY A 220 -20.21 -14.23 2.82
N GLY A 221 -19.26 -14.01 3.74
CA GLY A 221 -18.86 -12.68 4.18
C GLY A 221 -18.09 -11.89 3.11
N PRO A 222 -17.74 -10.62 3.41
CA PRO A 222 -17.02 -9.76 2.48
C PRO A 222 -15.57 -10.20 2.29
N VAL A 223 -15.06 -9.97 1.07
CA VAL A 223 -13.67 -10.24 0.66
C VAL A 223 -12.82 -8.97 0.49
N LEU A 224 -13.46 -7.82 0.65
CA LEU A 224 -12.82 -6.51 0.81
C LEU A 224 -13.14 -6.01 2.20
N LEU A 225 -12.13 -5.55 2.95
CA LEU A 225 -12.25 -5.08 4.33
C LEU A 225 -11.56 -3.72 4.48
N PRO A 226 -11.88 -2.93 5.52
CA PRO A 226 -11.07 -1.77 5.88
C PRO A 226 -9.60 -2.15 6.01
N ASN A 227 -8.71 -1.18 5.71
CA ASN A 227 -7.27 -1.41 5.77
C ASN A 227 -6.87 -2.02 7.13
N PRO A 228 -6.29 -3.24 7.16
CA PRO A 228 -5.97 -3.93 8.41
C PRO A 228 -4.68 -3.45 9.08
N PHE A 229 -3.90 -2.60 8.40
CA PHE A 229 -2.65 -2.03 8.90
C PHE A 229 -2.87 -1.00 10.02
#